data_AF-A0A7X3MJ07-F1
#
_entry.id   AF-A0A7X3MJ07-F1
#
_cell.length_a   1.000
_cell.length_b   1.000
_cell.length_c   1.000
_cell.angle_alpha   90.00
_cell.angle_beta   90.00
_cell.angle_gamma   90.00
#
_symmetry.space_group_name_H-M   'P 1'
#
loop_
_entity.id
_entity.type
_entity.pdbx_description
1 polymer ?
#
loop_
_entity_poly.entity_id
_entity_poly.type
_entity_poly.pdbx_seq_one_letter_code
_entity_poly.pdbx_strand_id
1 'polypeptide(L)'
;MEFKKSIKHDKWKKIKNQFQYGIMNARALAAFLNMEIDSIVLETAYRNDWNLRNQPYSPTIMRGLNSSAEVKAYKEWQENIVTLEVDSVEKCFRHDKIRLDSEGNGEKLFCIE
;
A
#
# COMPACT_ATOMS: atom_id res chain seq x y z
N MET A 1 2.76 1.72 -9.22
CA MET A 1 2.74 0.32 -8.76
C MET A 1 4.06 -0.04 -8.09
N GLU A 2 4.04 -0.90 -7.06
CA GLU A 2 5.22 -1.45 -6.38
C GLU A 2 5.23 -2.99 -6.40
N PHE A 3 6.41 -3.60 -6.55
CA PHE A 3 6.58 -5.06 -6.59
C PHE A 3 7.37 -5.57 -5.38
N LYS A 4 6.81 -6.52 -4.63
CA LYS A 4 7.41 -6.99 -3.38
C LYS A 4 7.32 -8.51 -3.21
N LYS A 5 8.45 -9.15 -2.93
CA LYS A 5 8.46 -10.60 -2.61
C LYS A 5 7.61 -10.96 -1.38
N SER A 6 7.55 -10.06 -0.39
CA SER A 6 6.72 -10.25 0.80
C SER A 6 6.30 -8.91 1.38
N ILE A 7 5.20 -8.90 2.14
CA ILE A 7 4.69 -7.73 2.84
C ILE A 7 4.86 -7.90 4.35
N LYS A 8 5.42 -6.89 5.00
CA LYS A 8 5.70 -6.77 6.45
C LYS A 8 5.74 -5.28 6.81
N HIS A 9 5.69 -4.94 8.09
CA HIS A 9 5.69 -3.54 8.57
C HIS A 9 6.80 -2.67 7.99
N ASP A 10 8.05 -3.11 8.07
CA ASP A 10 9.23 -2.41 7.57
C ASP A 10 9.17 -2.20 6.04
N LYS A 11 8.67 -3.20 5.32
CA LYS A 11 8.46 -3.12 3.87
C LYS A 11 7.30 -2.21 3.51
N TRP A 12 6.22 -2.22 4.29
CA TRP A 12 5.08 -1.33 4.10
C TRP A 12 5.49 0.13 4.25
N LYS A 13 6.27 0.46 5.28
CA LYS A 13 6.84 1.81 5.44
C LYS A 13 7.64 2.24 4.21
N LYS A 14 8.47 1.36 3.64
CA LYS A 14 9.23 1.66 2.42
C LYS A 14 8.31 1.87 1.21
N ILE A 15 7.31 1.02 1.03
CA ILE A 15 6.31 1.13 -0.04
C ILE A 15 5.59 2.48 0.03
N LYS A 16 5.16 2.92 1.22
CA LYS A 16 4.52 4.21 1.42
C LYS A 16 5.40 5.38 0.97
N ASN A 17 6.69 5.37 1.34
CA ASN A 17 7.63 6.39 0.89
C ASN A 17 7.76 6.39 -0.65
N GLN A 18 7.86 5.21 -1.27
CA GLN A 18 7.93 5.10 -2.73
C GLN A 18 6.66 5.64 -3.40
N PHE A 19 5.48 5.35 -2.86
CA PHE A 19 4.23 5.92 -3.35
C PHE A 19 4.19 7.44 -3.21
N GLN A 20 4.59 7.99 -2.05
CA GLN A 20 4.63 9.43 -1.83
C GLN A 20 5.49 10.14 -2.86
N TYR A 21 6.74 9.68 -3.07
CA TYR A 21 7.62 10.25 -4.10
C TYR A 21 7.11 10.00 -5.52
N GLY A 22 6.48 8.86 -5.77
CA GLY A 22 5.83 8.57 -7.05
C GLY A 22 4.71 9.56 -7.37
N ILE A 23 3.87 9.90 -6.40
CA ILE A 23 2.80 10.90 -6.55
C ILE A 23 3.39 12.28 -6.82
N MET A 24 4.42 12.69 -6.08
CA MET A 24 5.09 13.97 -6.29
C MET A 24 5.65 14.08 -7.72
N ASN A 25 6.31 13.02 -8.19
CA ASN A 25 6.85 12.97 -9.55
C ASN A 25 5.75 12.99 -10.62
N ALA A 26 4.67 12.23 -10.43
CA ALA A 26 3.54 12.21 -11.35
C ALA A 26 2.90 13.60 -11.49
N ARG A 27 2.75 14.33 -10.38
CA ARG A 27 2.23 15.71 -10.39
C ARG A 27 3.17 16.71 -11.03
N ALA A 28 4.47 16.60 -10.75
CA ALA A 28 5.47 17.44 -11.41
C ALA A 28 5.43 17.25 -12.93
N LEU A 29 5.30 16.00 -13.39
CA LEU A 29 5.16 15.67 -14.80
C LEU A 29 3.85 16.20 -15.39
N ALA A 30 2.71 16.03 -14.70
CA ALA A 30 1.42 16.53 -15.15
C ALA A 30 1.42 18.06 -15.29
N ALA A 31 1.99 18.78 -14.31
CA ALA A 31 2.14 20.22 -14.36
C ALA A 31 3.05 20.67 -15.53
N PHE A 32 4.17 19.96 -15.74
CA PHE A 32 5.06 20.23 -16.87
C PHE A 32 4.36 20.04 -18.23
N LEU A 33 3.48 19.04 -18.33
CA LEU A 33 2.71 18.74 -19.54
C LEU A 33 1.40 19.53 -19.65
N ASN A 34 1.09 20.41 -18.69
CA ASN A 34 -0.19 21.12 -18.58
C ASN A 34 -1.41 20.16 -18.63
N MET A 35 -1.31 19.05 -17.91
CA MET A 35 -2.34 18.01 -17.77
C MET A 35 -2.88 17.98 -16.33
N GLU A 36 -4.14 17.62 -16.19
CA GLU A 36 -4.75 17.33 -14.89
C GLU A 36 -4.74 15.84 -14.60
N ILE A 37 -4.45 15.48 -13.35
CA ILE A 37 -4.55 14.11 -12.87
C ILE A 37 -5.96 13.93 -12.29
N ASP A 38 -6.79 13.16 -12.99
CA ASP A 38 -8.14 12.82 -12.55
C ASP A 38 -8.13 12.01 -11.25
N SER A 39 -7.36 10.93 -11.20
CA SER A 39 -7.31 10.04 -10.04
C SER A 39 -5.97 9.33 -9.89
N ILE A 40 -5.67 8.89 -8.66
CA ILE A 40 -4.47 8.13 -8.32
C ILE A 40 -4.90 6.84 -7.63
N VAL A 41 -4.56 5.71 -8.24
CA VAL A 41 -4.70 4.37 -7.64
C VAL A 41 -3.31 3.84 -7.31
N LEU A 42 -3.11 3.45 -6.06
CA LEU A 42 -1.87 2.83 -5.63
C LEU A 42 -2.00 1.32 -5.72
N GLU A 43 -0.93 0.66 -6.12
CA GLU A 43 -0.96 -0.79 -6.35
C GLU A 43 0.28 -1.46 -5.81
N THR A 44 0.08 -2.60 -5.14
CA THR A 44 1.18 -3.45 -4.69
C THR A 44 0.99 -4.87 -5.21
N ALA A 45 1.94 -5.33 -6.02
CA ALA A 45 2.06 -6.71 -6.44
C ALA A 45 2.94 -7.48 -5.45
N TYR A 46 2.45 -8.61 -4.92
CA TYR A 46 3.13 -9.33 -3.85
C TYR A 46 2.94 -10.85 -3.89
N ARG A 47 3.97 -11.61 -3.48
CA ARG A 47 3.89 -13.09 -3.38
C ARG A 47 3.42 -13.57 -2.01
N ASN A 48 4.08 -13.08 -0.96
CA ASN A 48 3.80 -13.47 0.42
C ASN A 48 3.13 -12.34 1.18
N ASP A 49 1.94 -12.63 1.71
CA ASP A 49 1.19 -11.67 2.51
C ASP A 49 1.83 -11.47 3.89
N TRP A 50 1.34 -10.45 4.58
CA TRP A 50 1.55 -10.24 6.01
C TRP A 50 0.94 -11.41 6.79
N ASN A 51 1.66 -12.52 6.89
CA ASN A 51 1.32 -13.62 7.77
C ASN A 51 1.52 -13.16 9.23
N LEU A 52 0.51 -12.51 9.81
CA LEU A 52 0.32 -12.64 11.26
C LEU A 52 0.03 -14.11 11.49
N ARG A 53 0.99 -14.85 12.03
CA ARG A 53 0.88 -16.26 12.46
C ARG A 53 -0.60 -16.66 12.67
N ASN A 54 -1.17 -17.36 11.69
CA ASN A 54 -2.50 -17.96 11.64
C ASN A 54 -3.27 -17.97 12.98
N GLN A 55 -3.95 -16.90 13.40
CA GLN A 55 -5.00 -16.95 14.42
C GLN A 55 -5.94 -15.73 14.35
N PRO A 56 -7.24 -15.90 14.65
CA PRO A 56 -8.17 -14.79 14.84
C PRO A 56 -7.69 -13.95 16.04
N TYR A 57 -7.80 -12.63 15.92
CA TYR A 57 -7.73 -11.61 16.98
C TYR A 57 -7.43 -12.13 18.40
N SER A 58 -6.17 -12.49 18.65
CA SER A 58 -5.70 -12.87 19.97
C SER A 58 -5.21 -11.62 20.71
N PRO A 59 -5.77 -11.27 21.89
CA PRO A 59 -5.28 -10.16 22.72
C PRO A 59 -3.78 -10.24 23.04
N THR A 60 -3.19 -11.44 22.99
CA THR A 60 -1.76 -11.68 23.20
C THR A 60 -0.91 -11.21 22.02
N ILE A 61 -1.42 -11.26 20.79
CA ILE A 61 -0.72 -10.71 19.60
C ILE A 61 -0.78 -9.19 19.62
N MET A 62 -1.90 -8.59 20.05
CA MET A 62 -2.01 -7.14 20.24
C MET A 62 -1.00 -6.59 21.26
N ARG A 63 -0.68 -7.36 22.30
CA ARG A 63 0.36 -7.01 23.27
C ARG A 63 1.79 -7.16 22.72
N GLY A 64 1.98 -7.97 21.67
CA GLY A 64 3.28 -8.21 21.03
C GLY A 64 3.58 -7.31 19.82
N LEU A 65 2.59 -6.61 19.28
CA LEU A 65 2.76 -5.53 18.30
C LEU A 65 3.27 -4.29 19.04
N ASN A 66 4.59 -4.19 19.20
CA ASN A 66 5.27 -3.23 20.07
C ASN A 66 5.19 -1.75 19.60
N SER A 67 4.28 -1.36 18.70
CA SER A 67 4.00 0.05 18.43
C SER A 67 2.63 0.27 17.80
N SER A 68 1.96 1.37 18.16
CA SER A 68 0.73 1.86 17.51
C SER A 68 0.88 2.02 15.99
N ALA A 69 2.10 2.31 15.52
CA ALA A 69 2.43 2.44 14.10
C ALA A 69 2.29 1.12 13.32
N GLU A 70 2.69 -0.01 13.91
CA GLU A 70 2.58 -1.32 13.26
C GLU A 70 1.12 -1.77 13.13
N VAL A 71 0.30 -1.49 14.14
CA VAL A 71 -1.15 -1.72 14.10
C VAL A 71 -1.80 -0.87 13.00
N LYS A 72 -1.45 0.43 12.91
CA LYS A 72 -1.95 1.32 11.85
C LYS A 72 -1.56 0.80 10.45
N ALA A 73 -0.30 0.41 10.27
CA ALA A 73 0.20 -0.14 9.01
C ALA A 73 -0.51 -1.42 8.59
N TYR A 74 -0.77 -2.32 9.54
CA TYR A 74 -1.52 -3.54 9.26
C TYR A 74 -2.97 -3.23 8.87
N LYS A 75 -3.63 -2.30 9.58
CA LYS A 75 -5.00 -1.88 9.28
C LYS A 75 -5.11 -1.30 7.87
N GLU A 76 -4.21 -0.37 7.50
CA GLU A 76 -4.13 0.19 6.14
C GLU A 76 -4.06 -0.91 5.07
N TRP A 77 -3.17 -1.89 5.26
CA TRP A 77 -3.02 -3.02 4.33
C TRP A 77 -4.28 -3.89 4.23
N GLN A 78 -4.96 -4.16 5.34
CA GLN A 78 -6.20 -4.95 5.34
C GLN A 78 -7.35 -4.23 4.66
N GLU A 79 -7.49 -2.93 4.93
CA GLU A 79 -8.60 -2.10 4.44
C GLU A 79 -8.41 -1.60 3.00
N ASN A 80 -7.34 -1.98 2.30
CA ASN A 80 -7.05 -1.55 0.93
C ASN A 80 -6.95 -0.02 0.81
N ILE A 81 -6.31 0.61 1.80
CA ILE A 81 -6.06 2.05 1.81
C ILE A 81 -4.59 2.35 2.10
N VAL A 82 -4.07 3.43 1.53
CA VAL A 82 -2.79 3.99 1.95
C VAL A 82 -2.98 5.43 2.39
N THR A 83 -2.61 5.71 3.63
CA THR A 83 -2.56 7.08 4.15
C THR A 83 -1.17 7.66 3.97
N LEU A 84 -1.03 8.73 3.19
CA LEU A 84 0.24 9.38 2.86
C LEU A 84 0.17 10.88 3.15
N GLU A 85 1.28 11.45 3.57
CA GLU A 85 1.43 12.91 3.64
C GLU A 85 1.85 13.42 2.26
N VAL A 86 0.96 14.14 1.58
CA VAL A 86 1.22 14.71 0.26
C VAL A 86 0.79 16.17 0.27
N ASP A 87 1.69 17.06 -0.16
CA ASP A 87 1.51 18.52 -0.07
C ASP A 87 1.31 19.01 1.37
N SER A 88 2.04 18.40 2.32
CA SER A 88 1.91 18.69 3.76
C SER A 88 0.51 18.43 4.35
N VAL A 89 -0.30 17.60 3.67
CA VAL A 89 -1.63 17.18 4.13
C VAL A 89 -1.72 15.66 4.11
N GLU A 90 -2.29 15.07 5.16
CA GLU A 90 -2.58 13.63 5.19
C GLU A 90 -3.75 13.32 4.24
N LYS A 91 -3.52 12.45 3.25
CA LYS A 91 -4.50 12.02 2.24
C LYS A 91 -4.59 10.50 2.23
N CYS A 92 -5.80 9.99 2.04
CA CYS A 92 -6.06 8.56 1.87
C CYS A 92 -6.25 8.21 0.39
N PHE A 93 -5.56 7.18 -0.06
CA PHE A 93 -5.61 6.68 -1.42
C PHE A 93 -6.13 5.24 -1.43
N ARG A 94 -6.91 4.90 -2.47
CA ARG A 94 -7.28 3.52 -2.76
C ARG A 94 -6.02 2.70 -3.04
N HIS A 95 -5.97 1.50 -2.47
CA HIS A 95 -4.86 0.57 -2.63
C HIS A 95 -5.34 -0.77 -3.18
N ASP A 96 -4.94 -1.09 -4.41
CA ASP A 96 -5.24 -2.39 -5.00
C ASP A 96 -4.06 -3.36 -4.76
N LYS A 97 -4.39 -4.57 -4.32
CA LYS A 97 -3.44 -5.63 -4.01
C LYS A 97 -3.49 -6.70 -5.10
N ILE A 98 -2.33 -7.02 -5.68
CA ILE A 98 -2.21 -8.04 -6.72
C ILE A 98 -1.37 -9.18 -6.16
N ARG A 99 -1.99 -10.31 -5.86
CA ARG A 99 -1.27 -11.48 -5.37
C ARG A 99 -0.65 -12.21 -6.55
N LEU A 100 0.65 -12.46 -6.46
CA LEU A 100 1.44 -13.15 -7.48
C LEU A 100 1.62 -14.62 -7.11
N ASP A 101 1.54 -15.49 -8.11
CA ASP A 101 1.85 -16.91 -8.03
C ASP A 101 3.37 -17.18 -7.99
N SER A 102 3.75 -18.46 -8.04
CA SER A 102 5.14 -18.91 -8.06
C SER A 102 5.92 -18.45 -9.30
N GLU A 103 5.25 -18.33 -10.43
CA GLU A 103 5.80 -17.90 -11.72
C GLU A 103 5.90 -16.37 -11.79
N GLY A 104 5.17 -15.67 -10.93
CA GLY A 104 5.11 -14.21 -10.87
C GLY A 104 3.90 -13.63 -11.58
N ASN A 105 2.94 -14.45 -12.02
CA ASN A 105 1.70 -13.98 -12.61
C ASN A 105 0.72 -13.57 -11.51
N GLY A 106 -0.08 -12.53 -11.75
CA GLY A 106 -1.15 -12.13 -10.87
C GLY A 106 -2.28 -11.49 -11.65
N GLU A 107 -3.50 -11.67 -11.16
CA GLU A 107 -4.69 -11.14 -11.81
C GLU A 107 -5.17 -9.88 -11.09
N LYS A 108 -5.49 -8.85 -11.88
CA LYS A 108 -6.20 -7.67 -11.41
C LYS A 108 -7.48 -7.53 -12.24
N LEU A 109 -8.62 -7.59 -11.57
CA LEU A 109 -9.89 -7.25 -12.18
C LEU A 109 -10.05 -5.74 -12.15
N PHE A 110 -10.22 -5.14 -13.33
CA PHE A 110 -10.56 -3.73 -13.46
C PHE A 110 -12.07 -3.59 -13.32
N CYS A 111 -12.53 -3.20 -12.14
CA CYS A 111 -13.90 -2.73 -11.99
C CYS A 111 -13.97 -1.34 -12.62
N ILE A 112 -14.68 -1.24 -13.75
CA ILE A 112 -15.06 0.05 -14.33
C ILE A 112 -16.27 0.52 -13.53
N GLU A 113 -16.09 1.56 -12.72
CA GLU A 113 -17.19 2.30 -12.06
C GLU A 113 -17.77 3.35 -13.02
#